data_AF-A0AAQ3R9A9-F1
#
_entry.id   AF-A0AAQ3R9A9-F1
#
_cell.length_a   1.000
_cell.length_b   1.000
_cell.length_c   1.000
_cell.angle_alpha   90.00
_cell.angle_beta   90.00
_cell.angle_gamma   90.00
#
_symmetry.space_group_name_H-M   'P 1'
#
loop_
_entity.id
_entity.type
_entity.pdbx_description
1 polymer ?
#
loop_
_entity_poly.entity_id
_entity_poly.type
_entity_poly.pdbx_seq_one_letter_code
_entity_poly.pdbx_strand_id
1 'polypeptide(L)'
;MWEPVAFPFTNNTVPLLPTTQEIRACATILRERSTAKVVAINDEIIVKFGGGVEYLGRLSIVFLVMQRAPGVQLDVAWPTLKESEKASITATLSNIFDSMRIVECPWPNFFGL
;
A
#
# COMPACT_ATOMS: atom_id res chain seq x y z
N MET A 1 -0.30 -18.10 15.01
CA MET A 1 -0.24 -16.89 15.84
C MET A 1 0.07 -15.76 14.89
N TRP A 2 -0.91 -14.90 14.58
CA TRP A 2 -0.71 -13.72 13.73
C TRP A 2 -0.07 -12.62 14.58
N GLU A 3 1.04 -12.06 14.12
CA GLU A 3 1.67 -10.91 14.77
C GLU A 3 1.48 -9.66 13.91
N PRO A 4 0.95 -8.57 14.49
CA PRO A 4 0.80 -7.31 13.79
C PRO A 4 2.18 -6.71 13.48
N VAL A 5 2.35 -6.17 12.27
CA VAL A 5 3.53 -5.37 11.94
C VAL A 5 3.49 -4.09 12.76
N ALA A 6 4.56 -3.83 13.51
CA ALA A 6 4.69 -2.63 14.32
C ALA A 6 4.73 -1.38 13.42
N PHE A 7 3.86 -0.41 13.72
CA PHE A 7 3.86 0.90 13.08
C PHE A 7 4.61 1.92 13.95
N PRO A 8 5.30 2.91 13.33
CA PRO A 8 5.45 3.09 11.89
C PRO A 8 6.48 2.11 11.31
N PHE A 9 6.15 1.50 10.16
CA PHE A 9 7.10 0.67 9.41
C PHE A 9 8.06 1.59 8.66
N THR A 10 9.15 1.99 9.32
CA THR A 10 10.19 2.84 8.73
C THR A 10 11.44 2.01 8.49
N ASN A 11 11.79 1.76 7.23
CA ASN A 11 13.14 1.36 6.86
C ASN A 11 13.91 2.62 6.43
N ASN A 12 14.95 2.96 7.17
CA ASN A 12 15.77 4.16 6.92
C ASN A 12 16.73 3.97 5.73
N THR A 13 16.75 2.80 5.12
CA THR A 13 17.54 2.51 3.92
C THR A 13 16.70 2.90 2.71
N VAL A 14 17.13 3.90 1.95
CA VAL A 14 16.49 4.25 0.67
C VAL A 14 16.77 3.10 -0.29
N PRO A 15 15.76 2.29 -0.68
CA PRO A 15 15.99 1.21 -1.61
C PRO A 15 16.31 1.78 -2.99
N LEU A 16 17.11 1.05 -3.77
CA LEU A 16 17.39 1.43 -5.15
C LEU A 16 16.06 1.55 -5.92
N LEU A 17 15.81 2.71 -6.52
CA LEU A 17 14.56 2.97 -7.20
C LEU A 17 14.49 2.12 -8.49
N PRO A 18 13.43 1.33 -8.70
CA PRO A 18 13.28 0.52 -9.91
C PRO A 18 13.03 1.39 -11.15
N THR A 19 13.51 0.92 -12.29
CA THR A 19 13.27 1.55 -13.60
C THR A 19 11.86 1.25 -14.12
N THR A 20 11.34 2.12 -14.99
CA THR A 20 10.03 1.92 -15.61
C THR A 20 9.95 0.61 -16.41
N GLN A 21 11.06 0.17 -17.00
CA GLN A 21 11.11 -1.09 -17.75
C GLN A 21 10.95 -2.29 -16.80
N GLU A 22 11.67 -2.31 -15.69
CA GLU A 22 11.55 -3.37 -14.66
C GLU A 22 10.13 -3.43 -14.10
N ILE A 23 9.52 -2.27 -13.84
CA ILE A 23 8.14 -2.18 -13.35
C ILE A 23 7.15 -2.78 -14.35
N ARG A 24 7.30 -2.47 -15.65
CA ARG A 24 6.39 -2.97 -16.70
C ARG A 24 6.61 -4.43 -17.04
N ALA A 25 7.84 -4.92 -16.91
CA ALA A 25 8.21 -6.31 -17.16
C ALA A 25 7.91 -7.23 -15.96
N CYS A 26 7.59 -6.67 -14.79
CA CYS A 26 7.36 -7.46 -13.59
C CYS A 26 6.13 -8.37 -13.70
N ALA A 27 6.34 -9.67 -13.48
CA ALA A 27 5.30 -10.69 -13.49
C ALA A 27 4.58 -10.84 -12.13
N THR A 28 5.17 -10.35 -11.05
CA THR A 28 4.60 -10.47 -9.69
C THR A 28 3.56 -9.38 -9.45
N ILE A 29 2.36 -9.62 -9.96
CA ILE A 29 1.23 -8.68 -9.87
C ILE A 29 0.50 -8.94 -8.55
N LEU A 30 0.58 -7.97 -7.62
CA LEU A 30 -0.15 -8.02 -6.36
C LEU A 30 -1.62 -7.64 -6.52
N ARG A 31 -1.90 -6.71 -7.44
CA ARG A 31 -3.27 -6.27 -7.74
C ARG A 31 -3.35 -5.65 -9.12
N GLU A 32 -4.37 -6.04 -9.88
CA GLU A 32 -4.66 -5.44 -11.19
C GLU A 32 -6.11 -4.95 -11.22
N ARG A 33 -6.28 -3.68 -11.61
CA ARG A 33 -7.56 -3.02 -11.84
C ARG A 33 -7.56 -2.43 -13.25
N SER A 34 -8.73 -2.08 -13.76
CA SER A 34 -8.88 -1.50 -15.11
C SER A 34 -8.02 -0.27 -15.37
N THR A 35 -7.76 0.54 -14.34
CA THR A 35 -6.99 1.79 -14.46
C THR A 35 -5.63 1.75 -13.79
N ALA A 36 -5.33 0.77 -12.93
CA ALA A 36 -4.08 0.74 -12.18
C ALA A 36 -3.62 -0.68 -11.86
N LYS A 37 -2.30 -0.84 -11.78
CA LYS A 37 -1.61 -2.10 -11.49
C LYS A 37 -0.63 -1.91 -10.34
N VAL A 38 -0.56 -2.90 -9.47
CA VAL A 38 0.39 -2.95 -8.35
C VAL A 38 1.26 -4.17 -8.55
N VAL A 39 2.57 -3.96 -8.67
CA VAL A 39 3.57 -5.01 -8.83
C VAL A 39 4.51 -5.02 -7.64
N ALA A 40 4.98 -6.21 -7.25
CA ALA A 40 6.08 -6.37 -6.32
C ALA A 40 7.38 -6.51 -7.13
N ILE A 41 8.30 -5.55 -6.98
CA ILE A 41 9.59 -5.61 -7.68
C ILE A 41 10.51 -6.63 -7.01
N ASN A 42 10.50 -6.64 -5.69
CA ASN A 42 11.21 -7.56 -4.84
C ASN A 42 10.43 -7.70 -3.51
N ASP A 43 11.03 -8.35 -2.52
CA ASP A 43 10.40 -8.51 -1.21
C ASP A 43 10.29 -7.21 -0.39
N GLU A 44 10.91 -6.12 -0.84
CA GLU A 44 11.04 -4.85 -0.13
C GLU A 44 10.30 -3.67 -0.80
N ILE A 45 9.99 -3.76 -2.09
CA ILE A 45 9.45 -2.66 -2.89
C ILE A 45 8.21 -3.11 -3.65
N ILE A 46 7.16 -2.32 -3.53
CA ILE A 46 5.97 -2.39 -4.37
C ILE A 46 5.83 -1.12 -5.19
N VAL A 47 5.33 -1.25 -6.41
CA VAL A 47 5.06 -0.12 -7.28
C VAL A 47 3.61 -0.18 -7.75
N LYS A 48 2.86 0.88 -7.45
CA LYS A 48 1.54 1.13 -8.04
C LYS A 48 1.71 2.06 -9.23
N PHE A 49 1.21 1.68 -10.40
CA PHE A 49 1.24 2.50 -11.59
C PHE A 49 -0.05 2.39 -12.40
N GLY A 50 -0.40 3.46 -13.12
CA GLY A 50 -1.66 3.58 -13.85
C GLY A 50 -2.49 4.76 -13.34
N GLY A 51 -3.62 5.02 -14.01
CA GLY A 51 -4.35 6.27 -13.90
C GLY A 51 -3.56 7.33 -14.63
N GLY A 52 -3.76 7.41 -15.95
CA GLY A 52 -3.14 8.46 -16.73
C GLY A 52 -3.80 9.79 -16.40
N VAL A 53 -2.99 10.81 -16.11
CA VAL A 53 -3.50 12.19 -16.08
C VAL A 53 -3.37 12.71 -17.51
N GLU A 54 -4.50 13.05 -18.13
CA GLU A 54 -4.51 13.77 -19.40
C GLU A 54 -4.24 15.24 -19.12
N TYR A 55 -3.07 15.72 -19.53
CA TYR A 55 -2.75 17.14 -19.52
C TYR A 55 -2.26 17.54 -20.90
N LEU A 56 -2.88 18.54 -21.51
CA LEU A 56 -2.50 19.10 -22.82
C LEU A 56 -2.32 18.03 -23.92
N GLY A 57 -3.19 17.01 -23.95
CA GLY A 57 -3.14 15.94 -24.96
C GLY A 57 -2.06 14.88 -24.73
N ARG A 58 -1.34 14.90 -23.60
CA ARG A 58 -0.36 13.88 -23.23
C ARG A 58 -0.85 13.06 -22.03
N LEU A 59 -1.02 11.76 -22.23
CA LEU A 59 -1.29 10.81 -21.17
C LEU A 59 -0.02 10.59 -20.34
N SER A 60 -0.02 11.02 -19.09
CA SER A 60 1.11 10.83 -18.17
C SER A 60 0.79 9.73 -17.17
N ILE A 61 1.61 8.68 -17.13
CA ILE A 61 1.46 7.57 -16.17
C ILE A 61 2.19 7.96 -14.88
N VAL A 62 1.48 7.92 -13.76
CA VAL A 62 2.07 8.12 -12.43
C VAL A 62 2.56 6.79 -11.87
N PHE A 63 3.75 6.81 -11.27
CA PHE A 63 4.34 5.68 -10.55
C PHE A 63 4.47 6.05 -9.07
N LEU A 64 3.92 5.22 -8.20
CA LEU A 64 4.00 5.35 -6.76
C LEU A 64 4.82 4.19 -6.22
N VAL A 65 6.05 4.49 -5.81
CA VAL A 65 7.00 3.54 -5.24
C VAL A 65 6.85 3.55 -3.73
N MET A 66 6.62 2.39 -3.13
CA MET A 66 6.41 2.23 -1.69
C MET A 66 7.21 1.05 -1.18
N GLN A 67 7.57 1.10 0.10
CA GLN A 67 8.15 -0.05 0.76
C GLN A 67 7.08 -1.14 0.95
N ARG A 68 7.44 -2.39 0.68
CA ARG A 68 6.61 -3.56 0.93
C ARG A 68 6.61 -3.87 2.43
N ALA A 69 5.44 -3.79 3.04
CA ALA A 69 5.25 -4.33 4.38
C ALA A 69 5.24 -5.88 4.31
N PRO A 70 6.03 -6.58 5.13
CA PRO A 70 5.96 -8.03 5.21
C PRO A 70 4.62 -8.46 5.78
N GLY A 71 4.03 -9.54 5.25
CA GLY A 71 2.77 -10.06 5.77
C GLY A 71 2.01 -10.89 4.75
N VAL A 72 0.88 -11.43 5.21
CA VAL A 72 -0.07 -12.20 4.40
C VAL A 72 -1.28 -11.32 4.13
N GLN A 73 -1.87 -11.44 2.94
CA GLN A 73 -3.09 -10.70 2.61
C GLN A 73 -4.24 -11.16 3.52
N LEU A 74 -4.95 -10.19 4.08
CA LEU A 74 -5.98 -10.45 5.07
C LEU A 74 -7.13 -11.28 4.49
N ASP A 75 -7.50 -11.07 3.22
CA ASP A 75 -8.56 -11.82 2.53
C ASP A 75 -8.26 -13.32 2.40
N VAL A 76 -6.99 -13.68 2.16
CA VAL A 76 -6.53 -15.08 2.10
C VAL A 76 -6.50 -15.69 3.50
N ALA A 77 -6.05 -14.94 4.51
CA ALA A 77 -5.97 -15.42 5.88
C ALA A 77 -7.35 -15.50 6.57
N TRP A 78 -8.27 -14.58 6.27
CA TRP A 78 -9.54 -14.39 6.98
C TRP A 78 -10.39 -15.66 7.20
N PRO A 79 -10.54 -16.56 6.20
CA PRO A 79 -11.32 -17.78 6.36
C PRO A 79 -10.71 -18.77 7.37
N THR A 80 -9.40 -18.71 7.60
CA THR A 80 -8.65 -19.64 8.47
C THR A 80 -8.56 -19.17 9.92
N LEU A 81 -8.95 -17.93 10.20
CA LEU A 81 -8.87 -17.32 11.52
C LEU A 81 -10.03 -17.73 12.43
N LYS A 82 -9.72 -17.89 13.72
CA LYS A 82 -10.72 -18.08 14.77
C LYS A 82 -11.50 -16.78 15.02
N GLU A 83 -12.70 -16.91 15.56
CA GLU A 83 -13.55 -15.75 15.88
C GLU A 83 -12.87 -14.77 16.84
N SER A 84 -12.13 -15.28 17.83
CA SER A 84 -11.34 -14.46 18.75
C SER A 84 -10.23 -13.66 18.05
N GLU A 85 -9.61 -14.23 17.01
CA GLU A 85 -8.55 -13.57 16.23
C GLU A 85 -9.15 -12.49 15.34
N LYS A 86 -10.30 -12.76 14.71
CA LYS A 86 -11.05 -11.77 13.92
C LYS A 86 -11.49 -10.57 14.76
N ALA A 87 -12.00 -10.83 15.97
CA ALA A 87 -12.37 -9.78 16.91
C ALA A 87 -11.16 -8.91 17.30
N SER A 88 -10.02 -9.53 17.58
CA SER A 88 -8.78 -8.82 17.91
C SER A 88 -8.25 -7.97 16.74
N ILE A 89 -8.25 -8.52 15.52
CA ILE A 89 -7.84 -7.79 14.31
C ILE A 89 -8.78 -6.60 14.07
N THR A 90 -10.10 -6.81 14.19
CA THR A 90 -11.09 -5.76 14.00
C THR A 90 -10.92 -4.63 15.02
N ALA A 91 -10.73 -4.97 16.30
CA ALA A 91 -10.47 -3.98 17.35
C ALA A 91 -9.18 -3.19 17.09
N THR A 92 -8.12 -3.87 16.65
CA THR A 92 -6.84 -3.23 16.31
C THR A 92 -6.98 -2.27 15.13
N LEU A 93 -7.66 -2.70 14.06
CA LEU A 93 -7.91 -1.86 12.89
C LEU A 93 -8.74 -0.63 13.25
N SER A 94 -9.81 -0.79 14.05
CA SER A 94 -10.62 0.34 14.53
C SER A 94 -9.76 1.35 15.29
N ASN A 95 -8.94 0.90 16.24
CA ASN A 95 -8.06 1.78 17.02
C ASN A 95 -7.07 2.55 16.12
N ILE A 96 -6.50 1.90 15.09
CA ILE A 96 -5.61 2.55 14.13
C ILE A 96 -6.36 3.59 13.29
N PHE A 97 -7.55 3.27 12.79
CA PHE A 97 -8.36 4.22 12.01
C PHE A 97 -8.79 5.41 12.85
N ASP A 98 -9.21 5.18 14.09
CA ASP A 98 -9.58 6.26 15.00
C ASP A 98 -8.37 7.14 15.31
N SER A 99 -7.20 6.55 15.51
CA SER A 99 -5.94 7.28 15.67
C SER A 99 -5.58 8.12 14.44
N MET A 100 -5.80 7.61 13.21
CA MET A 100 -5.54 8.38 11.99
C MET A 100 -6.56 9.52 11.79
N ARG A 101 -7.82 9.33 12.19
CA ARG A 101 -8.88 10.36 12.05
C ARG A 101 -8.66 11.57 12.96
N ILE A 102 -8.01 11.38 14.10
CA ILE A 102 -7.69 12.47 15.04
C ILE A 102 -6.37 13.18 14.71
N VAL A 103 -5.56 12.66 13.78
CA VAL A 103 -4.34 13.35 13.35
C VAL A 103 -4.73 14.60 12.57
N GLU A 104 -4.45 15.76 13.15
CA GLU A 104 -4.62 17.04 12.46
C GLU A 104 -3.66 17.11 11.27
N CYS A 105 -4.15 17.64 10.14
CA CYS A 105 -3.30 17.88 9.00
C CYS A 105 -2.20 18.89 9.41
N PRO A 106 -0.92 18.56 9.24
CA PRO A 106 0.17 19.47 9.62
C PRO A 106 0.19 20.75 8.76
N TRP A 107 -0.60 20.79 7.68
CA TRP A 107 -0.72 21.94 6.78
C TRP A 107 -2.05 22.65 7.06
N PRO A 108 -2.02 23.87 7.63
CA PRO A 108 -3.23 24.64 7.84
C PRO A 108 -3.92 24.91 6.49
N ASN A 109 -5.24 24.72 6.44
CA ASN A 109 -6.10 24.88 5.24
C ASN A 109 -5.89 23.85 4.11
N PHE A 110 -5.39 22.64 4.41
CA PHE A 110 -5.37 21.56 3.42
C PHE A 110 -6.76 20.94 3.22
N PHE A 111 -7.39 21.22 2.07
CA PHE A 111 -8.69 20.66 1.65
C PHE A 111 -8.48 19.49 0.67
N GLY A 112 -7.71 18.48 1.06
CA GLY A 112 -7.61 17.26 0.26
C GLY A 112 -8.94 16.51 0.24
N LEU A 113 -9.68 16.64 -0.86
CA LEU A 113 -10.82 15.80 -1.24
C LEU A 113 -10.34 14.52 -1.94
#